data_AF-A0A0G1XMV2-F1
#
_entry.id   AF-A0A0G1XMV2-F1
#
_cell.length_a   1.000
_cell.length_b   1.000
_cell.length_c   1.000
_cell.angle_alpha   90.00
_cell.angle_beta   90.00
_cell.angle_gamma   90.00
#
_symmetry.space_group_name_H-M   'P 1'
#
loop_
_entity.id
_entity.type
_entity.pdbx_description
1 polymer ?
#
loop_
_entity_poly.entity_id
_entity_poly.type
_entity_poly.pdbx_seq_one_letter_code
_entity_poly.pdbx_strand_id
1 'polypeptide(L)'
;MRYYHRHSFFPLVVIVLSVLLAGLIYWSVQQEAGGEVERWEGGKVEESVDPAVYRDSLAQIVGTFEERMSSSQDDLDKLLAAQTALAGLLELRVPAEFKDLHLALAVAFSDIEDALQSQDRNIDSSLAQINELEQTYPWLFL
;
A
#
# COMPACT_ATOMS: atom_id res chain seq x y z
N MET A 1 -22.68 -42.88 -35.75
CA MET A 1 -22.71 -41.50 -35.22
C MET A 1 -23.58 -41.46 -33.98
N ARG A 2 -23.01 -41.17 -32.81
CA ARG A 2 -23.77 -40.92 -31.58
C ARG A 2 -22.98 -39.90 -30.77
N TYR A 3 -23.35 -38.64 -30.94
CA TYR A 3 -22.75 -37.50 -30.27
C TYR A 3 -23.18 -37.51 -28.79
N TYR A 4 -22.21 -37.60 -27.89
CA TYR A 4 -22.42 -37.46 -26.45
C TYR A 4 -22.86 -36.02 -26.14
N HIS A 5 -24.12 -35.82 -25.78
CA HIS A 5 -24.55 -34.64 -25.03
C HIS A 5 -24.09 -34.81 -23.58
N ARG A 6 -22.87 -34.37 -23.26
CA ARG A 6 -22.51 -34.10 -21.86
C ARG A 6 -23.15 -32.77 -21.50
N HIS A 7 -24.13 -32.81 -20.60
CA HIS A 7 -24.70 -31.62 -19.95
C HIS A 7 -23.56 -30.74 -19.42
N SER A 8 -23.25 -29.70 -20.18
CA SER A 8 -22.29 -28.69 -19.77
C SER A 8 -23.00 -27.84 -18.72
N PHE A 9 -22.77 -28.14 -17.44
CA PHE A 9 -23.17 -27.28 -16.31
C PHE A 9 -22.27 -26.04 -16.21
N PHE A 10 -21.23 -25.96 -17.06
CA PHE A 10 -20.27 -24.87 -17.13
C PHE A 10 -20.90 -23.47 -17.30
N PRO A 11 -21.82 -23.20 -18.25
CA PRO A 11 -22.40 -21.87 -18.39
C PRO A 11 -23.29 -21.48 -17.21
N LEU A 12 -23.96 -22.44 -16.57
CA LEU A 12 -24.82 -22.17 -15.42
C LEU A 12 -23.97 -21.71 -14.21
N VAL A 13 -22.83 -22.38 -13.97
CA VAL A 13 -21.91 -22.00 -12.90
C VAL A 13 -21.34 -20.61 -13.14
N VAL A 14 -20.97 -20.28 -14.38
CA VAL A 14 -20.45 -18.94 -14.72
C VAL A 14 -21.50 -17.86 -14.46
N ILE A 15 -22.76 -18.08 -14.86
CA ILE A 15 -23.84 -17.12 -14.61
C ILE A 15 -24.05 -16.89 -13.12
N VAL A 16 -24.09 -17.97 -12.31
CA VAL A 16 -24.24 -17.87 -10.86
C VAL A 16 -23.07 -17.11 -10.23
N LEU A 17 -21.84 -17.40 -10.66
CA LEU A 17 -20.66 -16.72 -10.17
C LEU A 17 -20.66 -15.23 -10.51
N SER A 18 -21.07 -14.88 -11.74
CA SER A 18 -21.17 -13.49 -12.19
C SER A 18 -22.23 -12.71 -11.42
N VAL A 19 -23.38 -13.32 -11.12
CA VAL A 19 -24.44 -12.70 -10.32
C VAL A 19 -23.98 -12.49 -8.87
N LEU A 20 -23.29 -13.47 -8.28
CA LEU A 20 -22.69 -13.34 -6.94
C LEU A 20 -21.65 -12.23 -6.88
N LEU A 21 -20.76 -12.16 -7.88
CA LEU A 21 -19.73 -11.12 -7.94
C LEU A 21 -20.35 -9.73 -8.08
N ALA A 22 -21.34 -9.56 -8.97
CA ALA A 22 -22.05 -8.30 -9.12
C ALA A 22 -22.79 -7.88 -7.83
N GLY A 23 -23.39 -8.86 -7.12
CA GLY A 23 -24.02 -8.63 -5.83
C GLY A 23 -23.03 -8.20 -4.74
N LEU A 24 -21.85 -8.82 -4.68
CA LEU A 24 -20.79 -8.45 -3.74
C LEU A 24 -20.23 -7.06 -4.03
N ILE A 25 -19.99 -6.71 -5.30
CA ILE A 25 -19.56 -5.36 -5.69
C ILE A 25 -20.63 -4.34 -5.28
N TYR A 26 -21.90 -4.61 -5.58
CA TYR A 26 -23.01 -3.72 -5.21
C TYR A 26 -23.11 -3.54 -3.69
N TRP A 27 -22.94 -4.60 -2.90
CA TRP A 27 -22.93 -4.51 -1.45
C TRP A 27 -21.70 -3.74 -0.94
N SER A 28 -20.51 -4.02 -1.46
CA SER A 28 -19.28 -3.29 -1.10
C SER A 28 -19.43 -1.79 -1.32
N VAL A 29 -19.94 -1.39 -2.49
CA VAL A 29 -20.18 0.02 -2.82
C VAL A 29 -21.23 0.66 -1.92
N GLN A 30 -22.27 -0.07 -1.50
CA GLN A 30 -23.24 0.47 -0.54
C GLN A 30 -22.68 0.62 0.88
N GLN A 31 -21.72 -0.21 1.32
CA GLN A 31 -21.05 0.01 2.59
C GLN A 31 -20.14 1.25 2.55
N GLU A 32 -19.51 1.52 1.40
CA GLU A 32 -18.71 2.74 1.19
C GLU A 32 -19.61 4.00 1.04
N ALA A 33 -20.80 3.87 0.45
CA ALA A 33 -21.75 4.97 0.26
C ALA A 33 -22.62 5.29 1.50
N GLY A 34 -22.42 4.60 2.63
CA GLY A 34 -23.03 4.93 3.91
C GLY A 34 -22.36 6.09 4.65
N GLY A 35 -21.21 6.56 4.16
CA GLY A 35 -20.56 7.80 4.59
C GLY A 35 -20.94 8.96 3.67
N GLU A 36 -21.70 9.91 4.22
CA GLU A 36 -21.93 11.27 3.75
C GLU A 36 -21.96 11.53 2.23
N VAL A 37 -23.17 11.64 1.69
CA VAL A 37 -23.42 12.49 0.52
C VAL A 37 -23.28 13.95 0.98
N GLU A 38 -22.04 14.44 1.06
CA GLU A 38 -21.78 15.87 1.24
C GLU A 38 -22.18 16.63 -0.03
N ARG A 39 -23.19 17.46 0.18
CA ARG A 39 -23.74 18.48 -0.69
C ARG A 39 -22.61 19.34 -1.28
N TRP A 40 -22.43 19.28 -2.59
CA TRP A 40 -21.62 20.23 -3.34
C TRP A 40 -22.16 21.66 -3.16
N GLU A 41 -21.52 22.44 -2.28
CA GLU A 41 -21.52 23.90 -2.33
C GLU A 41 -20.07 24.38 -2.38
N GLY A 42 -19.82 25.32 -3.30
CA GLY A 42 -18.49 25.75 -3.72
C GLY A 42 -17.58 26.15 -2.56
N GLY A 43 -16.51 25.38 -2.41
CA GLY A 43 -15.36 25.72 -1.59
C GLY A 43 -14.28 24.71 -1.92
N LYS A 44 -13.13 25.17 -2.43
CA LYS A 44 -11.92 24.36 -2.44
C LYS A 44 -11.60 23.99 -1.00
N VAL A 45 -12.06 22.82 -0.57
CA VAL A 45 -11.47 22.12 0.56
C VAL A 45 -10.69 21.01 -0.11
N GLU A 46 -9.39 21.25 -0.31
CA GLU A 46 -8.45 20.14 -0.36
C GLU A 46 -8.82 19.25 0.80
N GLU A 47 -9.24 18.03 0.51
CA GLU A 47 -9.53 16.98 1.47
C GLU A 47 -8.33 16.94 2.43
N SER A 48 -8.47 17.61 3.58
CA SER A 48 -7.36 17.76 4.50
C SER A 48 -7.18 16.39 5.13
N VAL A 49 -6.30 15.60 4.55
CA VAL A 49 -5.91 14.31 5.09
C VAL A 49 -5.49 14.56 6.54
N ASP A 50 -6.15 13.87 7.47
CA ASP A 50 -5.84 14.02 8.88
C ASP A 50 -4.35 13.66 9.10
N PRO A 51 -3.52 14.62 9.55
CA PRO A 51 -2.11 14.38 9.74
C PRO A 51 -1.85 13.32 10.82
N ALA A 52 -2.78 13.06 11.74
CA ALA A 52 -2.65 11.97 12.71
C ALA A 52 -2.78 10.59 12.04
N VAL A 53 -3.78 10.42 11.17
CA VAL A 53 -4.00 9.18 10.41
C VAL A 53 -2.82 8.88 9.49
N TYR A 54 -2.26 9.91 8.85
CA TYR A 54 -1.05 9.79 8.05
C TYR A 54 0.15 9.32 8.88
N ARG A 55 0.38 9.92 10.06
CA ARG A 55 1.50 9.58 10.94
C ARG A 55 1.41 8.14 11.45
N ASP A 56 0.24 7.72 11.92
CA ASP A 56 0.03 6.36 12.42
C ASP A 56 0.25 5.33 11.30
N SER A 57 -0.27 5.60 10.11
CA SER A 57 -0.10 4.70 8.97
C SER A 57 1.35 4.63 8.51
N LEU A 58 2.05 5.77 8.49
CA LEU A 58 3.47 5.82 8.12
C LEU A 58 4.34 5.07 9.14
N ALA A 59 4.10 5.29 10.44
CA ALA A 59 4.81 4.59 11.51
C ALA A 59 4.57 3.07 11.43
N GLN A 60 3.34 2.64 11.13
CA GLN A 60 3.04 1.22 10.94
C GLN A 60 3.80 0.62 9.75
N ILE A 61 3.88 1.32 8.62
CA ILE A 61 4.61 0.86 7.42
C ILE A 61 6.10 0.74 7.72
N VAL A 62 6.68 1.76 8.35
CA VAL A 62 8.11 1.82 8.68
C VAL A 62 8.48 0.78 9.74
N GLY A 63 7.67 0.62 10.78
CA GLY A 63 7.87 -0.42 11.79
C GLY A 63 7.78 -1.83 11.20
N THR A 64 6.80 -2.07 10.31
CA THR A 64 6.68 -3.36 9.60
C THR A 64 7.88 -3.61 8.68
N PHE A 65 8.39 -2.56 8.03
CA PHE A 65 9.61 -2.65 7.22
C PHE A 65 10.81 -3.03 8.07
N GLU A 66 11.06 -2.35 9.19
CA GLU A 66 12.21 -2.62 10.06
C GLU A 66 12.15 -4.03 10.67
N GLU A 67 10.97 -4.45 11.13
CA GLU A 67 10.76 -5.80 11.67
C GLU A 67 11.05 -6.86 10.60
N ARG A 68 10.54 -6.68 9.37
CA ARG A 68 10.82 -7.62 8.27
C ARG A 68 12.27 -7.56 7.82
N MET A 69 12.87 -6.37 7.74
CA MET A 69 14.25 -6.18 7.31
C MET A 69 15.24 -6.82 8.30
N SER A 70 14.97 -6.70 9.60
CA SER A 70 15.80 -7.28 10.67
C SER A 70 15.61 -8.78 10.85
N SER A 71 14.40 -9.31 10.60
CA SER A 71 14.11 -10.74 10.67
C SER A 71 14.50 -11.53 9.41
N SER A 72 14.67 -10.84 8.27
CA SER A 72 15.00 -11.45 6.98
C SER A 72 16.47 -11.82 6.87
N GLN A 73 16.74 -13.11 6.64
CA GLN A 73 18.09 -13.61 6.34
C GLN A 73 18.38 -13.66 4.84
N ASP A 74 17.34 -13.75 4.00
CA ASP A 74 17.45 -13.76 2.54
C ASP A 74 17.29 -12.34 1.96
N ASP A 75 18.04 -12.05 0.91
CA ASP A 75 17.95 -10.78 0.19
C ASP A 75 16.64 -10.65 -0.58
N LEU A 76 16.02 -11.78 -0.96
CA LEU A 76 14.68 -11.79 -1.55
C LEU A 76 13.62 -11.31 -0.55
N ASP A 77 13.71 -11.71 0.72
CA ASP A 77 12.77 -11.31 1.76
C ASP A 77 12.95 -9.83 2.14
N LYS A 78 14.20 -9.34 2.15
CA LYS A 78 14.52 -7.91 2.32
C LYS A 78 13.97 -7.05 1.18
N LEU A 79 14.09 -7.54 -0.06
CA LEU A 79 13.52 -6.87 -1.23
C LEU A 79 12.00 -6.83 -1.15
N LEU A 80 11.36 -7.93 -0.73
CA LEU A 80 9.92 -7.99 -0.54
C LEU A 80 9.45 -7.06 0.59
N ALA A 81 10.25 -6.90 1.65
CA ALA A 81 10.01 -5.93 2.71
C ALA A 81 10.06 -4.49 2.18
N ALA A 82 11.09 -4.13 1.41
CA ALA A 82 11.24 -2.81 0.78
C ALA A 82 10.09 -2.50 -0.19
N GLN A 83 9.73 -3.44 -1.06
CA GLN A 83 8.61 -3.27 -2.00
C GLN A 83 7.27 -3.13 -1.29
N THR A 84 7.04 -3.92 -0.23
CA THR A 84 5.80 -3.82 0.57
C THR A 84 5.72 -2.45 1.26
N ALA A 85 6.84 -1.96 1.78
CA ALA A 85 6.92 -0.65 2.41
C ALA A 85 6.66 0.48 1.41
N LEU A 86 7.28 0.42 0.23
CA LEU A 86 7.08 1.38 -0.85
C LEU A 86 5.64 1.37 -1.36
N ALA A 87 5.05 0.19 -1.58
CA ALA A 87 3.66 0.07 -2.00
C ALA A 87 2.69 0.66 -0.97
N GLY A 88 2.87 0.34 0.32
CA GLY A 88 2.07 0.93 1.39
C GLY A 88 2.23 2.44 1.50
N LEU A 89 3.43 2.94 1.21
CA LEU A 89 3.71 4.37 1.19
C LEU A 89 2.97 5.06 0.02
N LEU A 90 3.01 4.49 -1.19
CA LEU A 90 2.33 5.07 -2.36
C LEU A 90 0.79 5.03 -2.28
N GLU A 91 0.23 4.12 -1.48
CA GLU A 91 -1.22 4.06 -1.22
C GLU A 91 -1.71 5.15 -0.25
N LEU A 92 -0.80 5.76 0.52
CA LEU A 92 -1.15 6.81 1.46
C LEU A 92 -1.40 8.15 0.78
N ARG A 93 -2.50 8.80 1.17
CA ARG A 93 -2.70 10.21 0.85
C ARG A 93 -1.82 11.06 1.76
N VAL A 94 -1.06 11.97 1.16
CA VAL A 94 -0.01 12.72 1.87
C VAL A 94 -0.50 14.14 2.16
N PRO A 95 -0.53 14.57 3.44
CA PRO A 95 -0.77 15.96 3.77
C PRO A 95 0.36 16.85 3.23
N ALA A 96 0.05 18.06 2.78
CA ALA A 96 1.05 18.99 2.23
C ALA A 96 2.23 19.25 3.20
N GLU A 97 1.98 19.18 4.50
CA GLU A 97 2.97 19.36 5.57
C GLU A 97 4.04 18.24 5.63
N PHE A 98 3.74 17.05 5.13
CA PHE A 98 4.64 15.88 5.19
C PHE A 98 5.11 15.40 3.82
N LYS A 99 4.86 16.18 2.77
CA LYS A 99 5.25 15.83 1.39
C LYS A 99 6.75 15.56 1.25
N ASP A 100 7.59 16.40 1.85
CA ASP A 100 9.05 16.25 1.73
C ASP A 100 9.54 15.01 2.48
N LEU A 101 8.98 14.72 3.65
CA LEU A 101 9.26 13.50 4.41
C LEU A 101 8.84 12.25 3.61
N HIS A 102 7.63 12.27 3.05
CA HIS A 102 7.11 11.16 2.25
C HIS A 102 7.99 10.87 1.03
N LEU A 103 8.39 11.93 0.31
CA LEU A 103 9.26 11.81 -0.85
C LEU A 103 10.64 11.28 -0.46
N ALA A 104 11.21 11.78 0.64
CA ALA A 104 12.50 11.28 1.14
C ALA A 104 12.42 9.78 1.47
N LEU A 105 11.34 9.33 2.12
CA LEU A 105 11.14 7.93 2.45
C LEU A 105 10.90 7.07 1.19
N ALA A 106 10.11 7.56 0.24
CA ALA A 106 9.86 6.89 -1.03
C ALA A 106 11.16 6.68 -1.82
N VAL A 107 12.02 7.70 -1.87
CA VAL A 107 13.34 7.63 -2.50
C VAL A 107 14.22 6.62 -1.76
N ALA A 108 14.28 6.68 -0.43
CA ALA A 108 15.10 5.75 0.35
C ALA A 108 14.66 4.28 0.14
N PHE A 109 13.36 3.99 0.11
CA PHE A 109 12.87 2.64 -0.18
C PHE A 109 13.11 2.21 -1.63
N SER A 110 12.98 3.12 -2.59
CA SER A 110 13.30 2.87 -4.00
C SER A 110 14.79 2.56 -4.16
N ASP A 111 15.67 3.31 -3.49
CA ASP A 111 17.11 3.09 -3.53
C ASP A 111 17.49 1.74 -2.88
N ILE A 112 16.79 1.32 -1.82
CA ILE A 112 16.96 -0.01 -1.22
C ILE A 112 16.53 -1.11 -2.19
N GLU A 113 15.39 -0.94 -2.85
CA GLU A 113 14.91 -1.87 -3.86
C GLU A 113 15.92 -2.01 -5.01
N ASP A 114 16.38 -0.88 -5.56
CA ASP A 114 17.35 -0.84 -6.65
C ASP A 114 18.70 -1.44 -6.22
N ALA A 115 19.19 -1.12 -5.03
CA ALA A 115 20.43 -1.67 -4.50
C ALA A 115 20.37 -3.19 -4.31
N LEU A 116 19.24 -3.72 -3.82
CA LEU A 116 19.02 -5.16 -3.65
C LEU A 116 18.87 -5.91 -4.99
N GLN A 117 18.39 -5.23 -6.04
CA GLN A 117 18.30 -5.78 -7.40
C GLN A 117 19.62 -5.64 -8.19
N SER A 118 20.48 -4.70 -7.81
CA SER A 118 21.75 -4.43 -8.48
C SER A 118 22.86 -5.39 -8.03
N GLN A 119 23.95 -5.45 -8.81
CA GLN A 119 25.14 -6.22 -8.45
C GLN A 119 25.89 -5.63 -7.23
N ASP A 120 25.70 -4.34 -6.96
CA ASP A 120 26.36 -3.63 -5.87
C ASP A 120 25.34 -3.49 -4.72
N ARG A 121 25.29 -4.51 -3.87
CA ARG A 121 24.30 -4.68 -2.78
C ARG A 121 24.56 -3.74 -1.60
N ASN A 122 24.74 -2.45 -1.88
CA ASN A 122 25.00 -1.46 -0.85
C ASN A 122 23.72 -0.70 -0.51
N ILE A 123 23.07 -1.14 0.57
CA ILE A 123 21.87 -0.52 1.13
C ILE A 123 22.19 0.40 2.31
N ASP A 124 23.46 0.49 2.73
CA ASP A 124 23.87 1.15 3.97
C ASP A 124 23.60 2.67 3.92
N SER A 125 23.78 3.30 2.74
CA SER A 125 23.49 4.73 2.57
C SER A 125 22.01 5.06 2.69
N SER A 126 21.14 4.20 2.18
CA SER A 126 19.69 4.40 2.22
C SER A 126 19.13 4.11 3.61
N LEU A 127 19.67 3.10 4.30
CA LEU A 127 19.37 2.86 5.71
C LEU A 127 19.84 4.00 6.62
N ALA A 128 21.00 4.59 6.33
CA ALA A 128 21.48 5.77 7.07
C ALA A 128 20.56 6.99 6.88
N GLN A 129 20.00 7.19 5.68
CA GLN A 129 19.01 8.24 5.44
C GLN A 129 17.70 8.00 6.22
N ILE A 130 17.22 6.75 6.30
CA ILE A 130 16.03 6.42 7.09
C ILE A 130 16.27 6.71 8.59
N ASN A 131 17.48 6.42 9.10
CA ASN A 131 17.87 6.70 10.48
C ASN A 131 18.02 8.22 10.75
N GLU A 132 18.47 9.00 9.77
CA GLU A 132 18.49 10.48 9.89
C GLU A 132 17.06 11.06 9.93
N LEU A 133 16.14 10.47 9.16
CA LEU A 133 14.72 10.84 9.19
C LEU A 133 14.06 10.46 10.51
N GLU A 134 14.44 9.34 11.12
CA GLU A 134 14.03 8.96 12.49
C GLU A 134 14.43 10.03 13.52
N GLN A 135 15.68 10.51 13.47
CA GLN A 135 16.16 11.55 14.39
C GLN A 135 15.41 12.87 14.22
N THR A 136 14.97 13.18 13.00
CA THR A 136 14.22 14.40 12.69
C THR A 136 12.73 14.25 13.07
N TYR A 137 12.18 13.05 12.95
CA TYR A 137 10.77 12.73 13.18
C TYR A 137 10.63 11.50 14.09
N PRO A 138 10.78 11.66 15.43
CA PRO A 138 10.84 10.54 16.37
C PRO A 138 9.53 9.74 16.49
N TRP A 139 8.44 10.22 15.88
CA TRP A 139 7.16 9.50 15.82
C TRP A 139 7.12 8.42 14.72
N LEU A 140 8.13 8.35 13.84
CA LEU A 140 8.22 7.31 12.81
C LEU A 140 8.39 5.90 13.37
N PHE A 141 8.91 5.76 14.59
CA PHE A 141 9.26 4.49 15.23
C PHE A 141 8.65 4.34 16.65
N LEU A 142 7.52 5.01 16.91
CA LEU A 142 6.83 5.00 18.22
C LEU A 142 5.94 3.76 18.42
#